data_AF-A0A9D2IJY1-F1
#
_entry.id   AF-A0A9D2IJY1-F1
#
_cell.length_a   1.000
_cell.length_b   1.000
_cell.length_c   1.000
_cell.angle_alpha   90.00
_cell.angle_beta   90.00
_cell.angle_gamma   90.00
#
_symmetry.space_group_name_H-M   'P 1'
#
loop_
_entity.id
_entity.type
_entity.pdbx_description
1 polymer ?
#
loop_
_entity_poly.entity_id
_entity_poly.type
_entity_poly.pdbx_seq_one_letter_code
_entity_poly.pdbx_strand_id
1 'polypeptide(L)'
;MDKRGRILCKTGFLIAAVSCAVFLLAACSGRSEETGAELAEEEARNGPEEGEYTFQDVEGNEYEAPLLSDVPRCTYDLTKIKTDKETGFKSFHDEESGVTARLGIDVSEFQGEEIDWNQVKESGVEFVIIRLGYRAYGDTGDLVMDAMYEQNMKGALEAGLDVGVYFFSQAVSAAEAVEEAEFVLKNIKPYEITGPVVYDTEEIKWDSARTDVNTDKDFTNFCKVFCDTVEQKGYDAMIYSNMKWMAFTLDMEELTEYDFWYADYHDIPQCPYDYKIWQYSETGAVPGINANVDLNLWFEKENGQEDAYEME
;
A
#
# COMPACT_ATOMS: atom_id res chain seq x y z
N MET A 1 -1.51 -25.51 11.54
CA MET A 1 -2.31 -26.09 10.43
C MET A 1 -1.95 -25.27 9.21
N ASP A 2 -1.49 -25.95 8.17
CA ASP A 2 -0.83 -25.37 6.98
C ASP A 2 -1.79 -24.42 6.23
N LYS A 3 -1.61 -23.09 6.39
CA LYS A 3 -2.37 -22.02 5.73
C LYS A 3 -1.77 -21.70 4.35
N ARG A 4 -1.51 -22.70 3.50
CA ARG A 4 -1.02 -22.43 2.13
C ARG A 4 -2.21 -22.21 1.19
N GLY A 5 -2.31 -21.00 0.65
CA GLY A 5 -3.29 -20.60 -0.35
C GLY A 5 -3.30 -21.53 -1.57
N ARG A 6 -4.46 -21.66 -2.21
CA ARG A 6 -4.63 -22.49 -3.41
C ARG A 6 -4.42 -21.63 -4.65
N ILE A 7 -3.53 -22.06 -5.54
CA ILE A 7 -3.41 -21.51 -6.88
C ILE A 7 -4.58 -22.06 -7.71
N LEU A 8 -5.46 -21.18 -8.19
CA LEU A 8 -6.57 -21.56 -9.07
C LEU A 8 -6.09 -21.62 -10.53
N CYS A 9 -5.82 -22.83 -11.03
CA CYS A 9 -5.57 -23.05 -12.46
C CYS A 9 -6.91 -23.32 -13.18
N LYS A 10 -7.52 -22.29 -13.78
CA LYS A 10 -8.74 -22.45 -14.59
C LYS A 10 -8.39 -22.61 -16.08
N THR A 11 -8.39 -23.85 -16.55
CA THR A 11 -8.46 -24.17 -17.98
C THR A 11 -9.88 -23.94 -18.48
N GLY A 12 -10.06 -23.02 -19.44
CA GLY A 12 -11.36 -22.58 -19.92
C GLY A 12 -12.21 -23.66 -20.60
N PHE A 13 -13.53 -23.59 -20.38
CA PHE A 13 -14.54 -24.14 -21.29
C PHE A 13 -15.76 -23.21 -21.33
N LEU A 14 -16.03 -22.68 -22.52
CA LEU A 14 -17.28 -21.99 -22.87
C LEU A 14 -18.45 -22.98 -22.79
N ILE A 15 -19.49 -22.66 -22.02
CA ILE A 15 -20.84 -23.18 -22.26
C ILE A 15 -21.82 -22.00 -22.24
N ALA A 16 -22.40 -21.72 -23.41
CA ALA A 16 -23.51 -20.82 -23.57
C ALA A 16 -24.79 -21.47 -23.01
N ALA A 17 -25.55 -20.74 -22.19
CA ALA A 17 -26.92 -21.13 -21.83
C ALA A 17 -27.88 -19.98 -22.11
N VAL A 18 -28.87 -20.29 -22.94
CA VAL A 18 -29.95 -19.43 -23.42
C VAL A 18 -31.06 -19.34 -22.37
N SER A 19 -31.59 -18.12 -22.27
CA SER A 19 -32.74 -17.64 -21.48
C SER A 19 -33.98 -18.55 -21.45
N CYS A 20 -34.70 -18.55 -20.32
CA CYS A 20 -36.17 -18.42 -20.31
C CYS A 20 -36.71 -18.11 -18.89
N ALA A 21 -37.41 -16.99 -18.77
CA ALA A 21 -38.11 -16.51 -17.60
C ALA A 21 -39.38 -17.32 -17.28
N VAL A 22 -39.71 -17.45 -15.99
CA VAL A 22 -41.09 -17.64 -15.51
C VAL A 22 -41.28 -16.81 -14.24
N PHE A 23 -42.16 -15.81 -14.32
CA PHE A 23 -42.69 -15.05 -13.20
C PHE A 23 -43.72 -15.88 -12.42
N LEU A 24 -43.70 -15.81 -11.10
CA LEU A 24 -44.87 -16.07 -10.25
C LEU A 24 -44.83 -15.17 -9.00
N LEU A 25 -45.94 -14.47 -8.80
CA LEU A 25 -46.18 -13.39 -7.84
C LEU A 25 -46.62 -13.88 -6.45
N ALA A 26 -46.39 -12.99 -5.47
CA ALA A 26 -47.11 -12.73 -4.20
C ALA A 26 -46.65 -13.49 -2.93
N ALA A 27 -46.20 -12.76 -1.89
CA ALA A 27 -47.05 -12.04 -0.93
C ALA A 27 -46.22 -11.27 0.14
N CYS A 28 -46.78 -10.16 0.63
CA CYS A 28 -46.20 -9.10 1.45
C CYS A 28 -45.66 -9.49 2.85
N SER A 29 -44.52 -8.91 3.23
CA SER A 29 -44.34 -8.25 4.55
C SER A 29 -43.20 -7.23 4.47
N GLY A 30 -43.44 -6.01 4.97
CA GLY A 30 -42.53 -4.87 4.84
C GLY A 30 -41.14 -5.14 5.40
N ARG A 31 -40.17 -5.18 4.49
CA ARG A 31 -38.75 -4.93 4.69
C ARG A 31 -38.33 -4.22 3.41
N SER A 32 -37.55 -3.14 3.49
CA SER A 32 -36.95 -2.55 2.29
C SER A 32 -36.18 -3.65 1.59
N GLU A 33 -36.68 -4.10 0.43
CA GLU A 33 -35.91 -4.98 -0.46
C GLU A 33 -34.85 -4.08 -1.08
N GLU A 34 -33.67 -4.05 -0.45
CA GLU A 34 -32.45 -3.64 -1.15
C GLU A 34 -32.34 -4.51 -2.40
N THR A 35 -32.24 -3.83 -3.53
CA THR A 35 -32.24 -4.52 -4.82
C THR A 35 -30.97 -5.34 -4.96
N GLY A 36 -31.00 -6.45 -5.70
CA GLY A 36 -29.78 -7.23 -5.98
C GLY A 36 -28.69 -6.45 -6.73
N ALA A 37 -28.99 -5.24 -7.20
CA ALA A 37 -28.02 -4.27 -7.72
C ALA A 37 -27.38 -3.43 -6.59
N GLU A 38 -28.16 -2.99 -5.59
CA GLU A 38 -27.62 -2.32 -4.40
C GLU A 38 -26.73 -3.26 -3.58
N LEU A 39 -27.12 -4.52 -3.37
CA LEU A 39 -26.29 -5.51 -2.68
C LEU A 39 -24.99 -5.83 -3.45
N ALA A 40 -25.03 -5.80 -4.80
CA ALA A 40 -23.85 -6.03 -5.63
C ALA A 40 -22.94 -4.78 -5.71
N GLU A 41 -23.51 -3.57 -5.69
CA GLU A 41 -22.75 -2.32 -5.53
C GLU A 41 -22.16 -2.20 -4.13
N GLU A 42 -22.84 -2.70 -3.10
CA GLU A 42 -22.37 -2.72 -1.72
C GLU A 42 -21.30 -3.80 -1.47
N GLU A 43 -21.43 -5.00 -2.04
CA GLU A 43 -20.34 -6.00 -2.08
C GLU A 43 -19.13 -5.48 -2.87
N ALA A 44 -19.35 -4.72 -3.95
CA ALA A 44 -18.28 -4.05 -4.68
C ALA A 44 -17.66 -2.87 -3.90
N ARG A 45 -18.41 -2.27 -2.96
CA ARG A 45 -17.95 -1.17 -2.09
C ARG A 45 -17.19 -1.66 -0.87
N ASN A 46 -17.61 -2.79 -0.28
CA ASN A 46 -17.18 -3.22 1.06
C ASN A 46 -16.54 -4.63 1.11
N GLY A 47 -16.58 -5.41 0.02
CA GLY A 47 -16.18 -6.82 0.02
C GLY A 47 -17.13 -7.72 0.84
N PRO A 48 -16.91 -9.04 0.87
CA PRO A 48 -17.70 -9.94 1.72
C PRO A 48 -17.46 -9.64 3.21
N GLU A 49 -18.49 -9.68 4.07
CA GLU A 49 -18.32 -9.48 5.53
C GLU A 49 -17.56 -10.64 6.21
N GLU A 50 -17.74 -11.86 5.72
CA GLU A 50 -17.05 -13.09 6.13
C GLU A 50 -16.77 -13.93 4.87
N GLY A 51 -15.70 -14.74 4.88
CA GLY A 51 -15.44 -15.72 3.83
C GLY A 51 -14.05 -15.61 3.22
N GLU A 52 -13.99 -15.59 1.89
CA GLU A 52 -12.75 -15.54 1.10
C GLU A 52 -12.83 -14.37 0.12
N TYR A 53 -11.68 -13.78 -0.21
CA TYR A 53 -11.55 -12.79 -1.27
C TYR A 53 -10.55 -13.28 -2.31
N THR A 54 -10.70 -12.78 -3.54
CA THR A 54 -9.81 -13.09 -4.65
C THR A 54 -9.06 -11.85 -5.10
N PHE A 55 -7.80 -12.01 -5.47
CA PHE A 55 -6.98 -10.93 -5.99
C PHE A 55 -6.04 -11.45 -7.09
N GLN A 56 -5.45 -10.52 -7.85
CA GLN A 56 -4.43 -10.85 -8.85
C GLN A 56 -3.10 -10.21 -8.46
N ASP A 57 -2.00 -10.93 -8.68
CA ASP A 57 -0.68 -10.30 -8.59
C ASP A 57 -0.35 -9.50 -9.87
N VAL A 58 0.79 -8.82 -9.87
CA VAL A 58 1.28 -8.05 -11.02
C VAL A 58 1.58 -8.89 -12.27
N GLU A 59 1.67 -10.22 -12.13
CA GLU A 59 1.85 -11.14 -13.26
C GLU A 59 0.51 -11.66 -13.80
N GLY A 60 -0.61 -11.28 -13.18
CA GLY A 60 -1.96 -11.69 -13.53
C GLY A 60 -2.36 -13.07 -12.98
N ASN A 61 -1.61 -13.62 -12.02
CA ASN A 61 -1.97 -14.86 -11.34
C ASN A 61 -3.12 -14.60 -10.36
N GLU A 62 -4.17 -15.44 -10.41
CA GLU A 62 -5.34 -15.35 -9.51
C GLU A 62 -5.11 -16.15 -8.22
N TYR A 63 -5.38 -15.51 -7.08
CA TYR A 63 -5.27 -16.07 -5.74
C TYR A 63 -6.60 -15.96 -4.98
N GLU A 64 -6.77 -16.83 -4.00
CA GLU A 64 -7.89 -16.84 -3.05
C GLU A 64 -7.32 -16.91 -1.64
N ALA A 65 -7.81 -16.06 -0.74
CA ALA A 65 -7.37 -15.99 0.65
C ALA A 65 -8.57 -15.80 1.59
N PRO A 66 -8.51 -16.36 2.81
CA PRO A 66 -9.54 -16.13 3.80
C PRO A 66 -9.51 -14.67 4.27
N LEU A 67 -10.70 -14.14 4.47
CA LEU A 67 -10.90 -12.83 5.04
C LEU A 67 -10.69 -12.90 6.57
N LEU A 68 -9.80 -12.06 7.10
CA LEU A 68 -9.48 -11.99 8.52
C LEU A 68 -10.47 -11.04 9.22
N SER A 69 -11.13 -11.50 10.28
CA SER A 69 -12.16 -10.72 11.00
C SER A 69 -11.57 -9.62 11.87
N ASP A 70 -10.37 -9.85 12.40
CA ASP A 70 -9.78 -9.01 13.43
C ASP A 70 -8.86 -7.93 12.84
N VAL A 71 -8.70 -7.91 11.51
CA VAL A 71 -7.91 -6.91 10.78
C VAL A 71 -8.84 -5.81 10.26
N PRO A 72 -8.54 -4.52 10.55
CA PRO A 72 -9.34 -3.39 10.09
C PRO A 72 -9.59 -3.41 8.58
N ARG A 73 -10.82 -3.10 8.18
CA ARG A 73 -11.26 -3.07 6.77
C ARG A 73 -10.90 -1.76 6.11
N CYS A 74 -10.64 -1.82 4.80
CA CYS A 74 -10.65 -0.63 3.97
C CYS A 74 -12.07 -0.03 3.97
N THR A 75 -12.18 1.27 4.23
CA THR A 75 -13.47 1.98 4.28
C THR A 75 -13.64 3.00 3.16
N TYR A 76 -12.71 3.05 2.20
CA TYR A 76 -12.78 4.01 1.10
C TYR A 76 -13.84 3.60 0.07
N ASP A 77 -14.71 4.53 -0.33
CA ASP A 77 -15.54 4.33 -1.53
C ASP A 77 -14.67 4.49 -2.79
N LEU A 78 -14.00 3.42 -3.19
CA LEU A 78 -13.04 3.43 -4.30
C LEU A 78 -13.67 3.81 -5.65
N THR A 79 -15.01 3.82 -5.77
CA THR A 79 -15.71 4.34 -6.96
C THR A 79 -15.50 5.84 -7.17
N LYS A 80 -15.05 6.56 -6.12
CA LYS A 80 -14.71 7.99 -6.16
C LYS A 80 -13.34 8.28 -6.77
N ILE A 81 -12.52 7.26 -7.05
CA ILE A 81 -11.23 7.44 -7.73
C ILE A 81 -11.46 8.02 -9.13
N LYS A 82 -10.76 9.10 -9.44
CA LYS A 82 -10.76 9.72 -10.77
C LYS A 82 -9.36 9.67 -11.35
N THR A 83 -9.25 9.37 -12.63
CA THR A 83 -7.97 9.39 -13.37
C THR A 83 -8.00 10.54 -14.37
N ASP A 84 -7.01 11.42 -14.30
CA ASP A 84 -6.77 12.44 -15.31
C ASP A 84 -6.26 11.76 -16.60
N LYS A 85 -6.91 12.04 -17.73
CA LYS A 85 -6.64 11.32 -18.99
C LYS A 85 -5.38 11.80 -19.71
N GLU A 86 -4.87 12.98 -19.36
CA GLU A 86 -3.68 13.55 -20.01
C GLU A 86 -2.41 13.12 -19.28
N THR A 87 -2.45 13.17 -17.94
CA THR A 87 -1.32 12.87 -17.07
C THR A 87 -1.30 11.43 -16.57
N GLY A 88 -2.46 10.78 -16.47
CA GLY A 88 -2.61 9.48 -15.80
C GLY A 88 -2.65 9.57 -14.27
N PHE A 89 -2.59 10.77 -13.69
CA PHE A 89 -2.64 10.93 -12.24
C PHE A 89 -4.03 10.59 -11.69
N LYS A 90 -4.05 9.88 -10.56
CA LYS A 90 -5.28 9.58 -9.84
C LYS A 90 -5.54 10.66 -8.79
N SER A 91 -6.81 10.81 -8.42
CA SER A 91 -7.27 11.68 -7.33
C SER A 91 -8.46 11.04 -6.63
N PHE A 92 -8.66 11.38 -5.37
CA PHE A 92 -9.75 10.88 -4.55
C PHE A 92 -10.30 11.99 -3.64
N HIS A 93 -11.63 12.05 -3.56
CA HIS A 93 -12.34 12.93 -2.63
C HIS A 93 -13.72 12.34 -2.37
N ASP A 94 -14.01 12.09 -1.09
CA ASP A 94 -15.29 11.61 -0.62
C ASP A 94 -15.87 12.58 0.43
N GLU A 95 -16.84 13.38 -0.02
CA GLU A 95 -17.52 14.38 0.81
C GLU A 95 -18.29 13.74 1.98
N GLU A 96 -18.72 12.49 1.86
CA GLU A 96 -19.54 11.83 2.89
C GLU A 96 -18.68 11.37 4.07
N SER A 97 -17.54 10.74 3.80
CA SER A 97 -16.58 10.32 4.83
C SER A 97 -15.62 11.44 5.26
N GLY A 98 -15.51 12.50 4.46
CA GLY A 98 -14.52 13.58 4.63
C GLY A 98 -13.09 13.13 4.30
N VAL A 99 -12.92 12.01 3.59
CA VAL A 99 -11.61 11.49 3.19
C VAL A 99 -11.21 12.08 1.84
N THR A 100 -9.96 12.53 1.76
CA THR A 100 -9.31 12.99 0.52
C THR A 100 -8.03 12.20 0.29
N ALA A 101 -7.46 12.26 -0.91
CA ALA A 101 -6.12 11.77 -1.11
C ALA A 101 -5.21 12.79 -1.79
N ARG A 102 -3.98 12.86 -1.30
CA ARG A 102 -2.90 13.66 -1.84
C ARG A 102 -2.12 12.86 -2.87
N LEU A 103 -1.67 13.53 -3.92
CA LEU A 103 -0.80 12.90 -4.93
C LEU A 103 0.64 12.88 -4.43
N GLY A 104 1.30 11.73 -4.53
CA GLY A 104 2.71 11.58 -4.21
C GLY A 104 3.46 10.68 -5.16
N ILE A 105 4.76 10.63 -4.96
CA ILE A 105 5.68 9.74 -5.67
C ILE A 105 6.62 9.05 -4.69
N ASP A 106 7.30 8.02 -5.13
CA ASP A 106 8.48 7.51 -4.43
C ASP A 106 9.66 7.37 -5.39
N VAL A 107 10.85 7.65 -4.88
CA VAL A 107 12.06 7.76 -5.70
C VAL A 107 13.27 7.16 -5.01
N SER A 108 14.22 6.74 -5.83
CA SER A 108 15.53 6.21 -5.43
C SER A 108 16.60 6.70 -6.41
N GLU A 109 17.79 6.12 -6.36
CA GLU A 109 18.81 6.31 -7.40
C GLU A 109 18.33 5.96 -8.83
N PHE A 110 17.29 5.14 -8.98
CA PHE A 110 16.78 4.73 -10.29
C PHE A 110 16.07 5.84 -11.07
N GLN A 111 15.65 6.92 -10.40
CA GLN A 111 15.06 8.10 -11.06
C GLN A 111 16.12 9.07 -11.62
N GLY A 112 17.41 8.74 -11.48
CA GLY A 112 18.53 9.45 -12.10
C GLY A 112 19.17 10.52 -11.22
N GLU A 113 20.29 11.07 -11.72
CA GLU A 113 21.11 12.05 -11.00
C GLU A 113 20.54 13.48 -11.02
N GLU A 114 19.52 13.76 -11.84
CA GLU A 114 18.95 15.10 -11.97
C GLU A 114 17.42 15.02 -11.94
N ILE A 115 16.83 15.51 -10.83
CA ILE A 115 15.40 15.71 -10.68
C ILE A 115 15.14 17.21 -10.54
N ASP A 116 14.28 17.76 -11.40
CA ASP A 116 13.77 19.12 -11.24
C ASP A 116 12.58 19.11 -10.26
N TRP A 117 12.90 19.25 -8.98
CA TRP A 117 11.93 19.21 -7.89
C TRP A 117 10.88 20.33 -7.94
N ASN A 118 11.19 21.46 -8.57
CA ASN A 118 10.19 22.52 -8.76
C ASN A 118 9.15 22.10 -9.79
N GLN A 119 9.58 21.49 -10.91
CA GLN A 119 8.64 20.94 -11.88
C GLN A 119 7.80 19.78 -11.29
N VAL A 120 8.40 18.95 -10.44
CA VAL A 120 7.66 17.90 -9.70
C VAL A 120 6.59 18.52 -8.80
N LYS A 121 6.92 19.55 -8.02
CA LYS A 121 5.93 20.27 -7.19
C LYS A 121 4.85 20.93 -8.04
N GLU A 122 5.23 21.57 -9.14
CA GLU A 122 4.31 22.25 -10.07
C GLU A 122 3.38 21.28 -10.81
N SER A 123 3.75 20.00 -10.94
CA SER A 123 2.86 18.97 -11.50
C SER A 123 1.76 18.51 -10.55
N GLY A 124 1.71 19.05 -9.32
CA GLY A 124 0.71 18.72 -8.31
C GLY A 124 1.12 17.59 -7.37
N VAL A 125 2.37 17.13 -7.41
CA VAL A 125 2.91 16.22 -6.39
C VAL A 125 3.01 16.97 -5.07
N GLU A 126 2.50 16.37 -4.01
CA GLU A 126 2.39 16.99 -2.69
C GLU A 126 3.37 16.39 -1.68
N PHE A 127 3.69 15.10 -1.82
CA PHE A 127 4.65 14.38 -0.99
C PHE A 127 5.55 13.46 -1.80
N VAL A 128 6.69 13.09 -1.22
CA VAL A 128 7.59 12.07 -1.75
C VAL A 128 8.10 11.13 -0.67
N ILE A 129 8.14 9.82 -0.94
CA ILE A 129 8.83 8.84 -0.10
C ILE A 129 10.16 8.49 -0.76
N ILE A 130 11.28 8.82 -0.09
CA ILE A 130 12.62 8.67 -0.68
C ILE A 130 13.30 7.42 -0.14
N ARG A 131 13.87 6.57 -1.02
CA ARG A 131 14.71 5.46 -0.56
C ARG A 131 15.90 6.01 0.18
N LEU A 132 16.00 5.72 1.47
CA LEU A 132 17.16 6.12 2.26
C LEU A 132 18.34 5.19 2.02
N GLY A 133 18.03 3.91 1.88
CA GLY A 133 19.02 2.88 1.71
C GLY A 133 18.38 1.51 1.69
N TYR A 134 19.25 0.52 1.71
CA TYR A 134 18.86 -0.86 1.67
C TYR A 134 19.87 -1.72 2.40
N ARG A 135 19.43 -2.91 2.81
CA ARG A 135 20.35 -4.00 3.12
C ARG A 135 20.54 -4.84 1.87
N ALA A 136 21.78 -5.08 1.46
CA ALA A 136 22.07 -5.86 0.26
C ALA A 136 21.54 -7.31 0.40
N TYR A 137 20.94 -7.85 -0.66
CA TYR A 137 20.33 -9.18 -0.65
C TYR A 137 21.34 -10.34 -0.68
N GLY A 138 22.60 -10.07 -1.05
CA GLY A 138 23.68 -11.05 -1.04
C GLY A 138 24.18 -11.40 0.37
N ASP A 139 25.05 -12.42 0.46
CA ASP A 139 25.48 -13.05 1.72
C ASP A 139 26.04 -12.08 2.79
N THR A 140 26.61 -10.94 2.38
CA THR A 140 27.19 -9.96 3.32
C THR A 140 26.13 -9.17 4.08
N GLY A 141 24.95 -8.95 3.48
CA GLY A 141 23.89 -8.18 4.11
C GLY A 141 24.31 -6.75 4.50
N ASP A 142 25.14 -6.10 3.68
CA ASP A 142 25.68 -4.78 4.00
C ASP A 142 24.57 -3.71 3.98
N LEU A 143 24.63 -2.77 4.93
CA LEU A 143 23.79 -1.57 4.92
C LEU A 143 24.38 -0.56 3.93
N VAL A 144 23.59 -0.18 2.93
CA VAL A 144 24.00 0.72 1.85
C VAL A 144 23.05 1.90 1.82
N MET A 145 23.59 3.11 1.82
CA MET A 145 22.82 4.33 1.57
C MET A 145 22.53 4.43 0.08
N ASP A 146 21.30 4.78 -0.28
CA ASP A 146 20.95 5.05 -1.68
C ASP A 146 21.80 6.21 -2.21
N ALA A 147 22.34 6.06 -3.42
CA ALA A 147 23.31 7.01 -3.97
C ALA A 147 22.71 8.42 -4.16
N MET A 148 21.40 8.53 -4.34
CA MET A 148 20.70 9.80 -4.54
C MET A 148 19.97 10.30 -3.29
N TYR A 149 20.00 9.55 -2.18
CA TYR A 149 19.28 9.90 -0.94
C TYR A 149 19.48 11.36 -0.52
N GLU A 150 20.72 11.79 -0.28
CA GLU A 150 20.96 13.14 0.23
C GLU A 150 20.53 14.25 -0.74
N GLN A 151 20.68 13.99 -2.04
CA GLN A 151 20.30 14.96 -3.07
C GLN A 151 18.78 15.06 -3.18
N ASN A 152 18.09 13.92 -3.18
CA ASN A 152 16.65 13.85 -3.24
C ASN A 152 16.02 14.49 -1.99
N MET A 153 16.54 14.19 -0.79
CA MET A 153 16.08 14.81 0.45
C MET A 153 16.17 16.33 0.41
N LYS A 154 17.32 16.88 0.03
CA LYS A 154 17.53 18.34 -0.04
C LYS A 154 16.63 18.97 -1.09
N GLY A 155 16.60 18.41 -2.30
CA GLY A 155 15.83 18.96 -3.41
C GLY A 155 14.32 18.96 -3.15
N ALA A 156 13.77 17.86 -2.63
CA ALA A 156 12.35 17.76 -2.31
C ALA A 156 11.93 18.73 -1.19
N LEU A 157 12.71 18.80 -0.10
CA LEU A 157 12.45 19.72 1.00
C LEU A 157 12.56 21.19 0.57
N GLU A 158 13.57 21.54 -0.24
CA GLU A 158 13.75 22.90 -0.77
C GLU A 158 12.60 23.32 -1.70
N ALA A 159 12.00 22.37 -2.43
CA ALA A 159 10.80 22.60 -3.24
C ALA A 159 9.49 22.65 -2.43
N GLY A 160 9.55 22.40 -1.11
CA GLY A 160 8.38 22.42 -0.22
C GLY A 160 7.45 21.22 -0.40
N LEU A 161 8.00 20.05 -0.74
CA LEU A 161 7.28 18.78 -0.66
C LEU A 161 7.33 18.24 0.77
N ASP A 162 6.27 17.55 1.19
CA ASP A 162 6.35 16.69 2.37
C ASP A 162 7.20 15.46 2.05
N VAL A 163 8.05 15.06 2.98
CA VAL A 163 9.04 14.01 2.73
C VAL A 163 8.89 12.92 3.78
N GLY A 164 8.70 11.68 3.30
CA GLY A 164 8.92 10.44 4.04
C GLY A 164 10.13 9.70 3.49
N VAL A 165 10.51 8.59 4.12
CA VAL A 165 11.59 7.73 3.63
C VAL A 165 11.21 6.26 3.70
N TYR A 166 11.82 5.44 2.86
CA TYR A 166 11.73 3.98 3.01
C TYR A 166 13.11 3.33 3.07
N PHE A 167 13.17 2.14 3.67
CA PHE A 167 14.37 1.32 3.72
C PHE A 167 14.06 -0.09 3.21
N PHE A 168 14.71 -0.47 2.11
CA PHE A 168 14.56 -1.80 1.53
C PHE A 168 15.34 -2.83 2.37
N SER A 169 14.61 -3.64 3.11
CA SER A 169 15.14 -4.61 4.05
C SER A 169 15.52 -5.91 3.36
N GLN A 170 16.59 -6.50 3.88
CA GLN A 170 16.96 -7.89 3.65
C GLN A 170 17.33 -8.55 4.98
N ALA A 171 16.73 -8.12 6.09
CA ALA A 171 17.05 -8.61 7.43
C ALA A 171 16.75 -10.11 7.60
N VAL A 172 17.67 -10.84 8.25
CA VAL A 172 17.48 -12.26 8.60
C VAL A 172 17.40 -12.48 10.11
N SER A 173 17.32 -11.40 10.88
CA SER A 173 17.14 -11.45 12.33
C SER A 173 16.53 -10.14 12.85
N ALA A 174 15.94 -10.21 14.04
CA ALA A 174 15.44 -9.01 14.73
C ALA A 174 16.55 -7.98 15.02
N ALA A 175 17.78 -8.45 15.28
CA ALA A 175 18.91 -7.55 15.49
C ALA A 175 19.23 -6.73 14.21
N GLU A 176 19.14 -7.36 13.04
CA GLU A 176 19.36 -6.67 11.78
C GLU A 176 18.22 -5.69 11.44
N ALA A 177 16.97 -6.01 11.79
CA ALA A 177 15.86 -5.06 11.68
C ALA A 177 16.06 -3.82 12.57
N VAL A 178 16.62 -3.99 13.78
CA VAL A 178 17.03 -2.86 14.64
C VAL A 178 18.16 -2.07 13.99
N GLU A 179 19.19 -2.72 13.43
CA GLU A 179 20.30 -2.04 12.75
C GLU A 179 19.80 -1.19 11.56
N GLU A 180 18.84 -1.70 10.80
CA GLU A 180 18.21 -0.99 9.68
C GLU A 180 17.43 0.24 10.19
N ALA A 181 16.60 0.09 11.23
CA ALA A 181 15.89 1.20 11.85
C ALA A 181 16.86 2.26 12.41
N GLU A 182 17.91 1.85 13.13
CA GLU A 182 18.93 2.76 13.66
C GLU A 182 19.71 3.48 12.55
N PHE A 183 19.96 2.79 11.43
CA PHE A 183 20.57 3.40 10.25
C PHE A 183 19.67 4.49 9.67
N VAL A 184 18.38 4.22 9.51
CA VAL A 184 17.39 5.21 9.05
C VAL A 184 17.34 6.39 10.01
N LEU A 185 17.09 6.15 11.30
CA LEU A 185 16.96 7.17 12.34
C LEU A 185 18.19 8.09 12.42
N LYS A 186 19.40 7.53 12.25
CA LYS A 186 20.63 8.30 12.23
C LYS A 186 20.67 9.29 11.05
N ASN A 187 20.21 8.85 9.88
CA ASN A 187 20.38 9.59 8.63
C ASN A 187 19.23 10.55 8.34
N ILE A 188 18.03 10.33 8.88
CA ILE A 188 16.91 11.30 8.82
C ILE A 188 17.05 12.45 9.82
N LYS A 189 17.78 12.25 10.93
CA LYS A 189 17.92 13.24 12.02
C LYS A 189 18.27 14.69 11.59
N PRO A 190 19.07 14.94 10.54
CA PRO A 190 19.37 16.30 10.08
C PRO A 190 18.21 16.99 9.33
N TYR A 191 17.17 16.26 8.96
CA TYR A 191 16.06 16.72 8.13
C TYR A 191 14.77 16.82 8.92
N GLU A 192 13.92 17.79 8.59
CA GLU A 192 12.54 17.84 9.06
C GLU A 192 11.70 17.02 8.09
N ILE A 193 11.37 15.78 8.47
CA ILE A 193 10.46 14.92 7.71
C ILE A 193 9.06 14.99 8.33
N THR A 194 8.05 15.00 7.45
CA THR A 194 6.62 15.07 7.79
C THR A 194 5.86 13.84 7.28
N GLY A 195 6.51 13.01 6.47
CA GLY A 195 6.00 11.72 5.99
C GLY A 195 6.51 10.53 6.80
N PRO A 196 5.98 9.32 6.52
CA PRO A 196 6.30 8.11 7.28
C PRO A 196 7.74 7.63 7.04
N VAL A 197 8.23 6.84 7.98
CA VAL A 197 9.41 6.00 7.85
C VAL A 197 8.96 4.57 7.56
N VAL A 198 9.16 4.13 6.32
CA VAL A 198 8.58 2.89 5.81
C VAL A 198 9.58 1.74 5.87
N TYR A 199 9.16 0.61 6.43
CA TYR A 199 9.82 -0.68 6.30
C TYR A 199 9.37 -1.37 5.02
N ASP A 200 10.30 -1.61 4.11
CA ASP A 200 10.03 -2.23 2.82
C ASP A 200 10.69 -3.61 2.79
N THR A 201 9.87 -4.67 2.78
CA THR A 201 10.33 -6.06 2.66
C THR A 201 9.62 -6.75 1.52
N GLU A 202 10.40 -7.27 0.58
CA GLU A 202 9.88 -7.88 -0.63
C GLU A 202 10.61 -9.18 -1.00
N GLU A 203 9.98 -9.93 -1.90
CA GLU A 203 10.59 -11.10 -2.51
C GLU A 203 11.56 -10.65 -3.61
N ILE A 204 12.79 -11.18 -3.60
CA ILE A 204 13.71 -11.00 -4.72
C ILE A 204 13.28 -11.95 -5.83
N LYS A 205 12.67 -11.41 -6.87
CA LYS A 205 12.24 -12.20 -8.03
C LYS A 205 13.44 -12.71 -8.82
N TRP A 206 13.36 -13.97 -9.25
CA TRP A 206 14.31 -14.61 -10.18
C TRP A 206 15.76 -14.76 -9.68
N ASP A 207 16.02 -14.49 -8.41
CA ASP A 207 17.30 -14.70 -7.75
C ASP A 207 17.09 -15.34 -6.38
N SER A 208 18.17 -15.75 -5.72
CA SER A 208 18.14 -16.17 -4.31
C SER A 208 18.43 -14.99 -3.40
N ALA A 209 17.61 -14.80 -2.37
CA ALA A 209 17.81 -13.78 -1.36
C ALA A 209 18.34 -14.40 -0.06
N ARG A 210 19.14 -13.64 0.70
CA ARG A 210 19.49 -14.05 2.07
C ARG A 210 18.24 -14.24 2.95
N THR A 211 17.14 -13.54 2.63
CA THR A 211 15.86 -13.63 3.34
C THR A 211 15.05 -14.88 3.00
N ASP A 212 15.45 -15.70 2.02
CA ASP A 212 14.76 -16.96 1.68
C ASP A 212 14.74 -17.97 2.85
N VAL A 213 15.58 -17.75 3.87
CA VAL A 213 15.64 -18.56 5.10
C VAL A 213 14.58 -18.14 6.14
N ASN A 214 14.01 -16.95 6.00
CA ASN A 214 13.06 -16.40 6.96
C ASN A 214 11.71 -17.13 6.85
N THR A 215 11.05 -17.30 7.98
CA THR A 215 9.66 -17.75 8.02
C THR A 215 8.69 -16.57 8.01
N ASP A 216 7.41 -16.82 7.73
CA ASP A 216 6.32 -15.82 7.84
C ASP A 216 6.32 -15.12 9.21
N LYS A 217 6.62 -15.88 10.28
CA LYS A 217 6.75 -15.35 11.64
C LYS A 217 7.97 -14.43 11.78
N ASP A 218 9.07 -14.75 11.11
CA ASP A 218 10.27 -13.91 11.14
C ASP A 218 9.99 -12.59 10.42
N PHE A 219 9.40 -12.61 9.22
CA PHE A 219 9.02 -11.41 8.49
C PHE A 219 8.07 -10.51 9.31
N THR A 220 6.99 -11.09 9.85
CA THR A 220 6.04 -10.37 10.71
C THR A 220 6.76 -9.74 11.91
N ASN A 221 7.63 -10.50 12.58
CA ASN A 221 8.38 -10.00 13.73
C ASN A 221 9.37 -8.88 13.33
N PHE A 222 9.99 -8.94 12.16
CA PHE A 222 10.94 -7.92 11.72
C PHE A 222 10.23 -6.61 11.37
N CYS A 223 9.04 -6.66 10.76
CA CYS A 223 8.19 -5.48 10.57
C CYS A 223 7.92 -4.78 11.92
N LYS A 224 7.49 -5.53 12.94
CA LYS A 224 7.21 -5.02 14.30
C LYS A 224 8.44 -4.38 14.91
N VAL A 225 9.57 -5.09 14.88
CA VAL A 225 10.83 -4.62 15.49
C VAL A 225 11.31 -3.33 14.84
N PHE A 226 11.24 -3.22 13.51
CA PHE A 226 11.62 -1.99 12.82
C PHE A 226 10.67 -0.84 13.19
N CYS A 227 9.35 -1.06 13.06
CA CYS A 227 8.34 -0.03 13.31
C CYS A 227 8.36 0.45 14.77
N ASP A 228 8.41 -0.47 15.74
CA ASP A 228 8.52 -0.12 17.17
C ASP A 228 9.77 0.71 17.46
N THR A 229 10.89 0.40 16.81
CA THR A 229 12.15 1.13 17.00
C THR A 229 12.05 2.56 16.47
N VAL A 230 11.36 2.75 15.35
CA VAL A 230 11.09 4.05 14.72
C VAL A 230 10.12 4.88 15.57
N GLU A 231 8.99 4.31 15.98
CA GLU A 231 7.96 4.97 16.78
C GLU A 231 8.47 5.38 18.17
N GLN A 232 9.33 4.58 18.78
CA GLN A 232 10.01 4.93 20.04
C GLN A 232 10.90 6.18 19.93
N LYS A 233 11.24 6.62 18.71
CA LYS A 233 11.95 7.89 18.46
C LYS A 233 11.00 9.03 18.07
N GLY A 234 9.71 8.78 17.98
CA GLY A 234 8.67 9.78 17.69
C GLY A 234 8.49 10.05 16.19
N TYR A 235 8.82 9.09 15.33
CA TYR A 235 8.49 9.13 13.90
C TYR A 235 7.35 8.14 13.62
N ASP A 236 6.48 8.48 12.67
CA ASP A 236 5.44 7.59 12.21
C ASP A 236 6.07 6.44 11.40
N ALA A 237 5.79 5.20 11.79
CA ALA A 237 6.25 4.01 11.08
C ALA A 237 5.16 3.47 10.17
N MET A 238 5.56 2.85 9.07
CA MET A 238 4.64 2.27 8.09
C MET A 238 5.27 1.03 7.45
N ILE A 239 4.44 0.09 6.99
CA ILE A 239 4.90 -1.14 6.31
C ILE A 239 4.51 -1.04 4.83
N TYR A 240 5.48 -1.21 3.93
CA TYR A 240 5.18 -1.41 2.51
C TYR A 240 4.86 -2.88 2.25
N SER A 241 3.79 -3.14 1.51
CA SER A 241 3.42 -4.50 1.12
C SER A 241 2.51 -4.54 -0.10
N ASN A 242 2.60 -5.62 -0.87
CA ASN A 242 1.57 -6.01 -1.85
C ASN A 242 0.61 -7.07 -1.26
N MET A 243 -0.43 -7.41 -2.02
CA MET A 243 -1.47 -8.33 -1.56
C MET A 243 -0.96 -9.76 -1.32
N LYS A 244 0.07 -10.22 -2.06
CA LYS A 244 0.63 -11.56 -1.85
C LYS A 244 1.28 -11.67 -0.48
N TRP A 245 2.01 -10.64 -0.08
CA TRP A 245 2.65 -10.56 1.23
C TRP A 245 1.63 -10.47 2.35
N MET A 246 0.64 -9.56 2.25
CA MET A 246 -0.43 -9.44 3.24
C MET A 246 -1.27 -10.71 3.39
N ALA A 247 -1.50 -11.46 2.30
CA ALA A 247 -2.33 -12.66 2.33
C ALA A 247 -1.58 -13.91 2.83
N PHE A 248 -0.28 -14.04 2.51
CA PHE A 248 0.43 -15.31 2.63
C PHE A 248 1.78 -15.27 3.35
N THR A 249 2.29 -14.09 3.70
CA THR A 249 3.62 -13.95 4.32
C THR A 249 3.57 -13.21 5.65
N LEU A 250 2.74 -12.18 5.75
CA LEU A 250 2.57 -11.38 6.97
C LEU A 250 1.37 -11.88 7.78
N ASP A 251 1.56 -12.02 9.09
CA ASP A 251 0.44 -12.21 10.01
C ASP A 251 -0.22 -10.86 10.30
N MET A 252 -1.19 -10.51 9.46
CA MET A 252 -1.88 -9.21 9.52
C MET A 252 -2.59 -8.96 10.86
N GLU A 253 -3.02 -10.01 11.57
CA GLU A 253 -3.65 -9.89 12.89
C GLU A 253 -2.63 -9.39 13.95
N GLU A 254 -1.32 -9.58 13.73
CA GLU A 254 -0.25 -9.08 14.60
C GLU A 254 0.25 -7.68 14.24
N LEU A 255 -0.25 -7.09 13.14
CA LEU A 255 0.23 -5.83 12.56
C LEU A 255 -0.84 -4.72 12.52
N THR A 256 -1.98 -4.90 13.21
CA THR A 256 -3.13 -3.97 13.16
C THR A 256 -2.85 -2.58 13.73
N GLU A 257 -1.75 -2.40 14.46
CA GLU A 257 -1.34 -1.12 15.04
C GLU A 257 -0.49 -0.26 14.08
N TYR A 258 -0.03 -0.81 12.95
CA TYR A 258 0.82 -0.09 12.00
C TYR A 258 0.06 0.24 10.71
N ASP A 259 0.38 1.40 10.14
CA ASP A 259 -0.14 1.79 8.84
C ASP A 259 0.54 1.02 7.69
N PHE A 260 -0.19 0.87 6.58
CA PHE A 260 0.30 0.22 5.37
C PHE A 260 0.42 1.19 4.19
N TRP A 261 1.53 1.06 3.48
CA TRP A 261 1.71 1.52 2.10
C TRP A 261 1.51 0.33 1.17
N TYR A 262 0.33 0.28 0.54
CA TYR A 262 -0.13 -0.84 -0.26
C TYR A 262 0.20 -0.66 -1.74
N ALA A 263 0.84 -1.65 -2.36
CA ALA A 263 1.12 -1.67 -3.79
C ALA A 263 0.13 -2.55 -4.57
N ASP A 264 -0.53 -1.94 -5.55
CA ASP A 264 -1.43 -2.60 -6.50
C ASP A 264 -1.62 -1.74 -7.75
N TYR A 265 -1.23 -2.25 -8.91
CA TYR A 265 -1.20 -1.49 -10.16
C TYR A 265 -2.46 -1.66 -11.01
N HIS A 266 -3.51 -2.27 -10.46
CA HIS A 266 -4.83 -2.31 -11.09
C HIS A 266 -5.51 -0.92 -11.05
N ASP A 267 -6.56 -0.74 -11.85
CA ASP A 267 -7.28 0.54 -11.92
C ASP A 267 -7.90 0.97 -10.58
N ILE A 268 -8.26 -0.02 -9.75
CA ILE A 268 -8.84 0.07 -8.42
C ILE A 268 -8.10 -0.94 -7.53
N PRO A 269 -7.68 -0.57 -6.30
CA PRO A 269 -6.96 -1.46 -5.41
C PRO A 269 -7.84 -2.61 -4.94
N GLN A 270 -7.26 -3.80 -4.81
CA GLN A 270 -7.96 -5.03 -4.46
C GLN A 270 -7.93 -5.36 -2.96
N CYS A 271 -7.19 -4.59 -2.14
CA CYS A 271 -7.00 -4.88 -0.72
C CYS A 271 -8.29 -4.65 0.10
N PRO A 272 -8.79 -5.67 0.83
CA PRO A 272 -9.96 -5.51 1.69
C PRO A 272 -9.64 -4.87 3.06
N TYR A 273 -8.36 -4.63 3.37
CA TYR A 273 -7.91 -4.13 4.68
C TYR A 273 -7.50 -2.67 4.62
N ASP A 274 -7.49 -1.99 5.76
CA ASP A 274 -7.10 -0.58 5.84
C ASP A 274 -5.64 -0.38 5.40
N TYR A 275 -5.39 0.71 4.67
CA TYR A 275 -4.08 1.18 4.26
C TYR A 275 -4.14 2.71 4.11
N LYS A 276 -3.01 3.40 4.32
CA LYS A 276 -2.95 4.87 4.25
C LYS A 276 -2.42 5.38 2.93
N ILE A 277 -1.52 4.63 2.30
CA ILE A 277 -0.94 5.00 1.01
C ILE A 277 -1.19 3.86 0.02
N TRP A 278 -1.62 4.20 -1.19
CA TRP A 278 -1.73 3.27 -2.30
C TRP A 278 -0.75 3.65 -3.41
N GLN A 279 0.21 2.77 -3.70
CA GLN A 279 1.04 2.84 -4.90
C GLN A 279 0.28 2.22 -6.07
N TYR A 280 -0.19 3.06 -6.98
CA TYR A 280 -1.10 2.68 -8.06
C TYR A 280 -0.42 2.51 -9.42
N SER A 281 0.87 2.81 -9.53
CA SER A 281 1.64 2.64 -10.76
C SER A 281 3.13 2.56 -10.47
N GLU A 282 3.86 1.76 -11.24
CA GLU A 282 5.33 1.73 -11.32
C GLU A 282 5.88 2.37 -12.62
N THR A 283 5.00 2.95 -13.44
CA THR A 283 5.33 3.42 -14.80
C THR A 283 4.84 4.85 -15.07
N GLY A 284 4.64 5.63 -14.01
CA GLY A 284 4.24 7.03 -14.10
C GLY A 284 5.25 7.90 -14.84
N ALA A 285 4.75 8.96 -15.46
CA ALA A 285 5.56 10.02 -16.05
C ALA A 285 5.29 11.32 -15.30
N VAL A 286 6.32 11.86 -14.64
CA VAL A 286 6.21 13.06 -13.79
C VAL A 286 7.11 14.15 -14.36
N PRO A 287 6.58 15.36 -14.65
CA PRO A 287 7.39 16.50 -15.06
C PRO A 287 8.56 16.74 -14.08
N GLY A 288 9.76 16.92 -14.64
CA GLY A 288 10.98 17.06 -13.86
C GLY A 288 11.77 15.78 -13.60
N ILE A 289 11.22 14.60 -13.94
CA ILE A 289 11.91 13.31 -13.83
C ILE A 289 11.96 12.64 -15.22
N ASN A 290 13.15 12.21 -15.65
CA ASN A 290 13.35 11.55 -16.95
C ASN A 290 13.55 10.03 -16.78
N ALA A 291 12.62 9.41 -16.05
CA ALA A 291 12.54 7.98 -15.77
C ALA A 291 11.08 7.62 -15.46
N ASN A 292 10.78 6.32 -15.39
CA ASN A 292 9.52 5.88 -14.80
C ASN A 292 9.51 6.21 -13.31
N VAL A 293 8.34 6.61 -12.81
CA VAL A 293 8.15 7.01 -11.42
C VAL A 293 6.96 6.28 -10.85
N ASP A 294 7.13 5.82 -9.62
CA ASP A 294 6.08 5.17 -8.87
C ASP A 294 5.10 6.24 -8.35
N LEU A 295 3.80 6.03 -8.57
CA LEU A 295 2.76 7.02 -8.27
C LEU A 295 1.89 6.57 -7.11
N ASN A 296 1.62 7.49 -6.19
CA ASN A 296 0.98 7.20 -4.91
C ASN A 296 -0.21 8.12 -4.63
N LEU A 297 -1.20 7.58 -3.93
CA LEU A 297 -2.24 8.34 -3.24
C LEU A 297 -2.13 8.13 -1.74
N TRP A 298 -1.97 9.21 -0.97
CA TRP A 298 -2.04 9.17 0.49
C TRP A 298 -3.40 9.67 0.96
N PHE A 299 -4.20 8.77 1.52
CA PHE A 299 -5.53 9.04 2.03
C PHE A 299 -5.48 9.69 3.41
N GLU A 300 -6.15 10.83 3.55
CA GLU A 300 -6.22 11.63 4.78
C GLU A 300 -7.67 12.04 5.05
N LYS A 301 -8.07 11.99 6.31
CA LYS A 301 -9.36 12.55 6.75
C LYS A 301 -9.18 14.05 6.96
N GLU A 302 -10.05 14.86 6.36
CA GLU A 302 -10.03 16.30 6.61
C GLU A 302 -10.28 16.56 8.11
N ASN A 303 -9.35 17.28 8.76
CA ASN A 303 -9.50 17.72 10.15
C ASN A 303 -10.61 18.78 10.24
N GLY A 304 -11.87 18.34 10.24
CA GLY A 304 -13.04 19.22 10.17
C GLY A 304 -14.31 18.73 10.86
N GLN A 305 -14.36 17.48 11.34
CA GLN A 305 -15.44 16.95 12.18
C GLN A 305 -14.84 16.11 13.30
N GLU A 306 -14.43 16.77 14.38
CA GLU A 306 -14.46 16.11 15.70
C GLU A 306 -15.90 15.65 15.95
N ASP A 307 -16.04 14.38 16.33
CA ASP A 307 -17.31 13.73 16.62
C ASP A 307 -18.10 14.51 17.69
N ALA A 308 -18.97 15.41 17.24
CA ALA A 308 -19.96 16.08 18.06
C ALA A 308 -21.20 15.18 18.29
N TYR A 309 -20.98 13.89 18.53
CA TYR A 309 -21.96 12.90 18.97
C TYR A 309 -21.12 11.83 19.67
N GLU A 310 -20.82 11.93 20.96
CA GLU A 310 -21.62 11.29 22.00
C GLU A 310 -21.24 11.91 23.36
N MET A 311 -22.10 12.78 23.89
CA MET A 311 -22.20 13.10 25.32
C MET A 311 -23.65 13.52 25.59
N GLU A 312 -24.56 12.54 25.65
CA GLU A 312 -25.82 12.65 26.42
C GLU A 312 -26.07 11.35 27.21
#